data_AF-A0A0X3PYT0-F1
#
_entry.id   AF-A0A0X3PYT0-F1
#
_cell.length_a   1.000
_cell.length_b   1.000
_cell.length_c   1.000
_cell.angle_alpha   90.00
_cell.angle_beta   90.00
_cell.angle_gamma   90.00
#
_symmetry.space_group_name_H-M   'P 1'
#
loop_
_entity.id
_entity.type
_entity.pdbx_description
1 polymer ?
#
loop_
_entity_poly.entity_id
_entity_poly.type
_entity_poly.pdbx_seq_one_letter_code
_entity_poly.pdbx_strand_id
1 'polypeptide(L)'
;MKIVYWYVEGVRVKCCAALVGVHRNTAMQWYAICRNVSTSALMSAVSQIGGKCIEVQVDETMVAKRKNHKGRVGRQYWVVGMYDTSIRKAVFEHVNNRSWTALKTVITKWVAKESVVVTDEWKAYSRLPEEGYKHFTVN
;
A
#
# COMPACT_ATOMS: atom_id res chain seq x y z
N MET A 1 20.15 2.80 -20.64
CA MET A 1 19.62 1.69 -19.81
C MET A 1 20.25 1.54 -18.41
N LYS A 2 21.44 2.08 -18.11
CA LYS A 2 22.12 1.85 -16.81
C LYS A 2 21.33 2.30 -15.56
N ILE A 3 20.59 3.42 -15.61
CA ILE A 3 19.81 3.91 -14.46
C ILE A 3 18.63 2.99 -14.12
N VAL A 4 17.94 2.48 -15.15
CA VAL A 4 16.79 1.57 -14.96
C VAL A 4 17.25 0.24 -14.36
N TYR A 5 18.39 -0.29 -14.81
CA TYR A 5 18.99 -1.48 -14.21
C TYR A 5 19.21 -1.30 -12.70
N TRP A 6 19.88 -0.23 -12.29
CA TRP A 6 20.12 0.04 -10.85
C TRP A 6 18.83 0.32 -10.06
N TYR A 7 17.78 0.83 -10.70
CA TYR A 7 16.47 0.96 -10.08
C TYR A 7 15.86 -0.42 -9.76
N VAL A 8 15.92 -1.36 -10.71
CA VAL A 8 15.41 -2.73 -10.53
C VAL A 8 16.21 -3.47 -9.45
N GLU A 9 17.52 -3.27 -9.40
CA GLU A 9 18.40 -3.80 -8.34
C GLU A 9 18.19 -3.14 -6.97
N GLY A 10 17.26 -2.20 -6.82
CA GLY A 10 16.94 -1.56 -5.55
C GLY A 10 18.02 -0.60 -5.02
N VAL A 11 18.97 -0.19 -5.88
CA VAL A 11 20.06 0.70 -5.47
C VAL A 11 19.52 2.10 -5.17
N ARG A 12 19.98 2.70 -4.07
CA ARG A 12 19.59 4.08 -3.69
C ARG A 12 20.02 5.06 -4.78
N VAL A 13 19.14 6.02 -5.10
CA VAL A 13 19.35 7.01 -6.19
C VAL A 13 20.67 7.77 -6.10
N LYS A 14 21.16 8.06 -4.88
CA LYS A 14 22.46 8.74 -4.68
C LYS A 14 23.61 7.86 -5.18
N CYS A 15 23.59 6.56 -4.85
CA CYS A 15 24.60 5.61 -5.30
C CYS A 15 24.50 5.39 -6.81
N CYS A 16 23.28 5.24 -7.34
CA CYS A 16 23.07 5.12 -8.78
C CYS A 16 23.63 6.33 -9.54
N ALA A 17 23.41 7.55 -9.05
CA ALA A 17 23.94 8.76 -9.68
C ALA A 17 25.48 8.74 -9.76
N ALA A 18 26.13 8.34 -8.68
CA ALA A 18 27.59 8.21 -8.62
C ALA A 18 28.11 7.08 -9.54
N LEU A 19 27.48 5.89 -9.51
CA LEU A 19 27.89 4.73 -10.31
C LEU A 19 27.72 4.96 -11.82
N VAL A 20 26.68 5.68 -12.22
CA VAL A 20 26.41 5.97 -13.64
C VAL A 20 27.13 7.22 -14.12
N GLY A 21 27.61 8.08 -13.20
CA GLY A 21 28.28 9.35 -13.54
C GLY A 21 27.30 10.43 -14.01
N VAL A 22 26.09 10.47 -13.45
CA VAL A 22 25.06 11.47 -13.81
C VAL A 22 24.73 12.38 -12.64
N HIS A 23 24.22 13.57 -12.95
CA HIS A 23 23.73 14.45 -11.91
C HIS A 23 22.57 13.79 -11.14
N ARG A 24 22.53 13.99 -9.82
CA ARG A 24 21.54 13.38 -8.93
C ARG A 24 20.10 13.66 -9.37
N ASN A 25 19.82 14.87 -9.86
CA ASN A 25 18.47 15.24 -10.32
C ASN A 25 18.03 14.39 -11.51
N THR A 26 18.94 14.10 -12.44
CA THR A 26 18.67 13.21 -13.58
C THR A 26 18.31 11.81 -13.10
N ALA A 27 19.11 11.22 -12.20
CA ALA A 27 18.80 9.91 -11.62
C ALA A 27 17.45 9.91 -10.86
N MET A 28 17.12 10.98 -10.13
CA MET A 28 15.84 11.12 -9.43
C MET A 28 14.65 11.17 -10.38
N GLN A 29 14.75 11.91 -11.49
CA GLN A 29 13.70 11.97 -12.50
C GLN A 29 13.44 10.59 -13.13
N TRP A 30 14.51 9.87 -13.51
CA TRP A 30 14.39 8.52 -14.03
C TRP A 30 13.76 7.54 -13.02
N TYR A 31 14.15 7.61 -11.75
CA TYR A 31 13.52 6.79 -10.69
C TYR A 31 12.04 7.14 -10.51
N ALA A 32 11.65 8.41 -10.68
CA ALA A 32 10.24 8.81 -10.64
C ALA A 32 9.46 8.21 -11.82
N ILE A 33 10.02 8.25 -13.03
CA ILE A 33 9.43 7.61 -14.22
C ILE A 33 9.27 6.10 -13.99
N CYS A 34 10.33 5.43 -13.53
CA CYS A 34 10.27 3.99 -13.27
C CYS A 34 9.18 3.63 -12.26
N ARG A 35 9.08 4.38 -11.16
CA ARG A 35 7.99 4.20 -10.18
C ARG A 35 6.62 4.40 -10.79
N ASN A 36 6.42 5.44 -11.60
CA ASN A 36 5.12 5.70 -12.23
C ASN A 36 4.71 4.55 -13.16
N VAL A 37 5.65 4.04 -13.96
CA VAL A 37 5.40 2.89 -14.85
C VAL A 37 5.10 1.63 -14.03
N SER A 38 5.88 1.34 -12.99
CA SER A 38 5.64 0.20 -12.08
C SER A 38 4.27 0.30 -11.42
N THR A 39 3.89 1.48 -10.91
CA THR A 39 2.57 1.71 -10.31
C THR A 39 1.45 1.50 -11.33
N SER A 40 1.58 2.06 -12.54
CA SER A 40 0.57 1.88 -13.59
C SER A 40 0.38 0.41 -13.97
N ALA A 41 1.48 -0.32 -14.16
CA ALA A 41 1.45 -1.74 -14.49
C ALA A 41 0.81 -2.55 -13.35
N LEU A 42 1.17 -2.27 -12.10
CA LEU A 42 0.57 -2.92 -10.94
C LEU A 42 -0.94 -2.64 -10.87
N MET A 43 -1.36 -1.38 -10.99
CA MET A 43 -2.78 -1.00 -10.94
C MET A 43 -3.60 -1.63 -12.08
N SER A 44 -2.99 -1.87 -13.25
CA SER A 44 -3.66 -2.56 -14.36
C SER A 44 -3.77 -4.07 -14.18
N ALA A 45 -2.89 -4.67 -13.38
CA ALA A 45 -2.80 -6.12 -13.19
C ALA A 45 -3.52 -6.60 -11.93
N VAL A 46 -3.77 -5.70 -10.96
CA VAL A 46 -4.43 -6.03 -9.70
C VAL A 46 -5.94 -6.03 -9.91
N SER A 47 -6.55 -7.19 -9.68
CA SER A 47 -7.99 -7.36 -9.53
C SER A 47 -8.39 -7.27 -8.06
N GLN A 48 -9.71 -7.33 -7.79
CA GLN A 48 -10.17 -7.63 -6.44
C GLN A 48 -9.54 -8.94 -5.93
N ILE A 49 -9.25 -8.95 -4.63
CA ILE A 49 -8.76 -10.07 -3.86
C ILE A 49 -9.88 -10.58 -2.93
N GLY A 50 -9.68 -11.75 -2.33
CA GLY A 50 -10.69 -12.41 -1.52
C GLY A 50 -11.74 -13.13 -2.36
N GLY A 51 -12.89 -13.37 -1.74
CA GLY A 51 -14.01 -14.11 -2.28
C GLY A 51 -14.63 -15.00 -1.21
N LYS A 52 -15.69 -15.71 -1.58
CA LYS A 52 -16.41 -16.60 -0.66
C LYS A 52 -15.46 -17.56 0.06
N CYS A 53 -15.48 -17.52 1.38
CA CYS A 53 -14.64 -18.33 2.27
C CYS A 53 -13.12 -18.06 2.18
N ILE A 54 -12.69 -16.98 1.52
CA ILE A 54 -11.28 -16.56 1.50
C ILE A 54 -11.05 -15.53 2.61
N GLU A 55 -10.00 -15.76 3.40
CA GLU A 55 -9.55 -14.82 4.42
C GLU A 55 -8.69 -13.71 3.81
N VAL A 56 -9.08 -12.47 4.08
CA VAL A 56 -8.35 -11.26 3.76
C VAL A 56 -8.05 -10.51 5.05
N GLN A 57 -6.76 -10.36 5.35
CA GLN A 57 -6.28 -9.60 6.50
C GLN A 57 -6.17 -8.13 6.12
N VAL A 58 -6.75 -7.24 6.93
CA VAL A 58 -6.76 -5.80 6.68
C VAL A 58 -6.15 -5.08 7.88
N ASP A 59 -5.20 -4.20 7.58
CA ASP A 59 -4.48 -3.42 8.61
C ASP A 59 -4.14 -2.01 8.09
N GLU A 60 -4.03 -1.06 9.01
CA GLU A 60 -3.67 0.32 8.72
C GLU A 60 -2.30 0.67 9.25
N THR A 61 -1.46 1.22 8.37
CA THR A 61 -0.17 1.77 8.76
C THR A 61 -0.10 3.26 8.49
N MET A 62 0.37 4.00 9.50
CA MET A 62 0.70 5.42 9.34
C MET A 62 2.16 5.56 8.88
N VAL A 63 2.33 6.02 7.65
CA VAL A 63 3.64 6.40 7.12
C VAL A 63 3.88 7.88 7.42
N ALA A 64 4.77 8.15 8.37
CA ALA A 64 5.21 9.50 8.67
C ALA A 64 6.74 9.58 8.66
N LYS A 65 7.29 10.54 7.91
CA LYS A 65 8.74 10.76 7.89
C LYS A 65 9.11 11.95 8.77
N ARG A 66 9.87 11.67 9.84
CA ARG A 66 10.61 12.72 10.57
C ARG A 66 11.94 12.97 9.89
N LYS A 67 12.33 14.23 9.75
CA LYS A 67 13.72 14.55 9.35
C LYS A 67 14.61 14.31 10.59
N ASN A 68 15.44 13.27 10.57
CA ASN A 68 16.39 12.93 11.63
C ASN A 68 15.76 12.64 13.01
N HIS A 69 14.55 12.07 13.07
CA HIS A 69 13.78 11.85 14.32
C HIS A 69 13.50 13.11 15.17
N LYS A 70 13.90 14.30 14.69
CA LYS A 70 13.79 15.59 15.37
C LYS A 70 12.81 16.50 14.63
N GLY A 71 12.17 17.40 15.37
CA GLY A 71 11.24 18.40 14.82
C GLY A 71 9.79 17.94 14.69
N ARG A 72 8.93 18.83 14.17
CA ARG A 72 7.48 18.62 14.01
C ARG A 72 7.21 17.38 13.14
N VAL A 73 6.21 16.58 13.54
CA VAL A 73 5.74 15.46 12.71
C VAL A 73 5.29 16.05 11.37
N GLY A 74 5.94 15.60 10.30
CA GLY A 74 5.60 16.00 8.93
C GLY A 74 4.24 15.46 8.50
N ARG A 75 3.91 15.61 7.22
CA ARG A 75 2.67 15.06 6.66
C ARG A 75 2.56 13.56 6.95
N GLN A 76 1.46 13.17 7.58
CA GLN A 76 1.11 11.78 7.84
C GLN A 76 0.34 11.24 6.65
N TYR A 77 0.71 10.04 6.21
CA TYR A 77 0.03 9.33 5.14
C TYR A 77 -0.50 8.03 5.75
N TRP A 78 -1.79 7.76 5.57
CA TRP A 78 -2.38 6.51 5.99
C TRP A 78 -2.38 5.55 4.80
N VAL A 79 -1.99 4.31 5.03
CA VAL A 79 -2.01 3.25 4.03
C VAL A 79 -2.78 2.09 4.62
N VAL A 80 -3.77 1.60 3.88
CA VAL A 80 -4.49 0.37 4.20
C VAL A 80 -3.84 -0.76 3.42
N GLY A 81 -3.32 -1.75 4.13
CA GLY A 81 -2.84 -3.01 3.57
C GLY A 81 -3.94 -4.05 3.64
N MET A 82 -4.13 -4.79 2.55
CA MET A 82 -5.06 -5.92 2.47
C MET A 82 -4.31 -7.13 1.91
N TYR A 83 -4.29 -8.24 2.63
CA TYR A 83 -3.55 -9.44 2.26
C TYR A 83 -4.49 -10.63 2.12
N ASP A 84 -4.52 -11.22 0.93
CA ASP A 84 -5.25 -12.45 0.66
C ASP A 84 -4.40 -13.66 1.02
N THR A 85 -4.89 -14.46 1.96
CA THR A 85 -4.18 -15.63 2.49
C THR A 85 -4.12 -16.80 1.51
N SER A 86 -5.06 -16.90 0.57
CA SER A 86 -5.17 -17.99 -0.39
C SER A 86 -4.16 -17.81 -1.53
N ILE A 87 -4.22 -16.65 -2.21
CA ILE A 87 -3.32 -16.37 -3.34
C ILE A 87 -2.00 -15.72 -2.92
N ARG A 88 -1.85 -15.39 -1.63
CA ARG A 88 -0.66 -14.78 -1.02
C ARG A 88 -0.25 -13.47 -1.68
N LYS A 89 -1.23 -12.63 -2.01
CA LYS A 89 -1.01 -11.30 -2.60
C LYS A 89 -1.51 -10.21 -1.67
N ALA A 90 -0.74 -9.12 -1.62
CA ALA A 90 -1.09 -7.92 -0.88
C ALA A 90 -1.45 -6.78 -1.83
N VAL A 91 -2.45 -5.99 -1.45
CA VAL A 91 -2.83 -4.72 -2.07
C VAL A 91 -2.68 -3.62 -1.04
N PHE A 92 -2.14 -2.48 -1.45
CA PHE A 92 -1.97 -1.32 -0.58
C PHE A 92 -2.61 -0.10 -1.24
N GLU A 93 -3.44 0.62 -0.49
CA GLU A 93 -4.00 1.89 -0.95
C GLU A 93 -3.79 2.99 0.08
N HIS A 94 -3.33 4.14 -0.43
CA HIS A 94 -3.19 5.34 0.38
C HIS A 94 -4.55 6.00 0.61
N VAL A 95 -4.85 6.33 1.87
CA VAL A 95 -6.04 7.06 2.30
C VAL A 95 -5.68 8.36 3.01
N ASN A 96 -6.50 9.39 2.83
CA ASN A 96 -6.27 10.70 3.45
C ASN A 96 -6.52 10.68 4.97
N ASN A 97 -7.37 9.78 5.44
CA ASN A 97 -7.68 9.60 6.85
C ASN A 97 -8.14 8.16 7.10
N ARG A 98 -8.22 7.79 8.37
CA ARG A 98 -8.69 6.49 8.84
C ARG A 98 -10.20 6.46 9.17
N SER A 99 -10.99 7.37 8.61
CA SER A 99 -12.44 7.34 8.87
C SER A 99 -13.06 6.06 8.31
N TRP A 100 -14.14 5.58 8.94
CA TRP A 100 -14.90 4.44 8.42
C TRP A 100 -15.26 4.61 6.94
N THR A 101 -15.66 5.81 6.51
CA THR A 101 -15.98 6.10 5.11
C THR A 101 -14.80 5.84 4.18
N ALA A 102 -13.58 6.25 4.58
CA ALA A 102 -12.37 6.02 3.79
C ALA A 102 -11.99 4.52 3.76
N LEU A 103 -12.03 3.84 4.91
CA LEU A 103 -11.74 2.40 5.00
C LEU A 103 -12.72 1.57 4.20
N LYS A 104 -14.03 1.81 4.39
CA LYS A 104 -15.11 1.18 3.61
C LYS A 104 -14.86 1.33 2.12
N THR A 105 -14.52 2.53 1.65
CA THR A 105 -14.28 2.78 0.22
C THR A 105 -13.13 1.92 -0.32
N VAL A 106 -12.03 1.82 0.43
CA VAL A 106 -10.87 1.01 0.01
C VAL A 106 -11.16 -0.49 0.08
N ILE A 107 -11.78 -0.95 1.16
CA ILE A 107 -12.09 -2.38 1.37
C ILE A 107 -13.10 -2.85 0.32
N THR A 108 -14.18 -2.10 0.08
CA THR A 108 -15.17 -2.47 -0.95
C THR A 108 -14.63 -2.40 -2.37
N LYS A 109 -13.61 -1.55 -2.61
CA LYS A 109 -12.92 -1.48 -3.89
C LYS A 109 -12.08 -2.73 -4.16
N TRP A 110 -11.33 -3.23 -3.18
CA TRP A 110 -10.35 -4.30 -3.40
C TRP A 110 -10.74 -5.66 -2.87
N VAL A 111 -11.61 -5.76 -1.88
CA VAL A 111 -11.99 -7.01 -1.24
C VAL A 111 -13.37 -7.43 -1.74
N ALA A 112 -13.42 -8.56 -2.43
CA ALA A 112 -14.66 -9.13 -2.93
C ALA A 112 -15.65 -9.40 -1.78
N LYS A 113 -16.95 -9.21 -2.03
CA LYS A 113 -18.00 -9.52 -1.04
C LYS A 113 -17.97 -11.01 -0.65
N GLU A 114 -18.57 -11.33 0.49
CA GLU A 114 -18.56 -12.67 1.10
C GLU A 114 -17.18 -13.17 1.58
N SER A 115 -16.14 -12.34 1.47
CA SER A 115 -14.84 -12.60 2.08
C SER A 115 -14.93 -12.65 3.60
N VAL A 116 -13.99 -13.39 4.19
CA VAL A 116 -13.71 -13.35 5.61
C VAL A 116 -12.66 -12.26 5.85
N VAL A 117 -13.07 -11.13 6.41
CA VAL A 117 -12.18 -10.02 6.72
C VAL A 117 -11.69 -10.17 8.16
N VAL A 118 -10.38 -10.14 8.35
CA VAL A 118 -9.74 -10.19 9.67
C VAL A 118 -9.03 -8.87 9.91
N THR A 119 -9.35 -8.21 11.01
CA THR A 119 -8.75 -6.92 11.39
C THR A 119 -8.34 -6.93 12.86
N ASP A 120 -7.64 -5.89 13.31
CA ASP A 120 -7.54 -5.60 14.73
C ASP A 120 -8.92 -5.24 15.34
N GLU A 121 -9.01 -5.17 16.67
CA GLU A 121 -10.25 -4.83 17.39
C GLU A 121 -10.66 -3.34 17.25
N TRP A 122 -10.23 -2.65 16.19
CA TRP A 122 -10.55 -1.25 16.04
C TRP A 122 -12.03 -1.02 15.69
N LYS A 123 -12.69 -0.16 16.49
CA LYS A 123 -14.14 0.11 16.43
C LYS A 123 -14.65 0.52 15.04
N ALA A 124 -13.81 1.10 14.18
CA ALA A 124 -14.21 1.46 12.83
C ALA A 124 -14.70 0.24 12.03
N TYR A 125 -14.14 -0.94 12.27
CA TYR A 125 -14.44 -2.17 11.55
C TYR A 125 -15.72 -2.87 11.98
N SER A 126 -16.37 -2.44 13.05
CA SER A 126 -17.59 -3.09 13.57
C SER A 126 -18.75 -3.10 12.56
N ARG A 127 -18.68 -2.30 11.50
CA ARG A 127 -19.68 -2.16 10.44
C ARG A 127 -19.40 -3.04 9.22
N LEU A 128 -18.28 -3.78 9.19
CA LEU A 128 -17.97 -4.70 8.09
C LEU A 128 -19.06 -5.74 7.81
N PRO A 129 -19.76 -6.31 8.83
CA PRO A 129 -20.89 -7.20 8.57
C PRO A 129 -22.03 -6.56 7.78
N GLU A 130 -22.27 -5.26 7.95
CA GLU A 130 -23.30 -4.50 7.21
C GLU A 130 -22.95 -4.36 5.72
N GLU A 131 -21.66 -4.46 5.36
CA GLU A 131 -21.16 -4.37 3.98
C GLU A 131 -21.11 -5.73 3.26
N GLY A 132 -21.50 -6.82 3.94
CA GLY A 132 -21.54 -8.17 3.38
C GLY A 132 -20.24 -8.97 3.57
N TYR A 133 -19.45 -8.64 4.59
CA TYR A 133 -18.26 -9.38 4.98
C TYR A 133 -18.50 -10.22 6.24
N LYS A 134 -17.85 -11.38 6.33
CA LYS A 134 -17.71 -12.07 7.62
C LYS A 134 -16.53 -11.45 8.34
N HIS A 135 -16.73 -10.89 9.53
CA HIS A 135 -15.67 -10.18 10.25
C HIS A 135 -15.19 -10.98 11.46
N PHE A 136 -13.88 -11.14 11.59
CA PHE A 136 -13.21 -11.62 12.79
C PHE A 136 -12.16 -10.61 13.24
N THR A 137 -11.86 -10.64 14.53
CA THR A 137 -10.83 -9.79 15.14
C THR A 137 -9.67 -10.64 15.65
N VAL A 138 -8.48 -10.06 15.62
CA VAL A 138 -7.28 -10.58 16.27
C VAL A 138 -6.82 -9.59 17.34
N ASN A 139 -6.32 -10.12 18.46
CA ASN A 139 -5.86 -9.35 19.64
C ASN A 139 -4.38 -9.66 19.89
#